data_AF-A0AAV5U6F2-F1
#
_entry.id   AF-A0AAV5U6F2-F1
#
_cell.length_a   1.000
_cell.length_b   1.000
_cell.length_c   1.000
_cell.angle_alpha   90.00
_cell.angle_beta   90.00
_cell.angle_gamma   90.00
#
_symmetry.space_group_name_H-M   'P 1'
#
loop_
_entity.id
_entity.type
_entity.pdbx_description
1 polymer ?
#
loop_
_entity_poly.entity_id
_entity_poly.type
_entity_poly.pdbx_seq_one_letter_code
_entity_poly.pdbx_strand_id
1 'polypeptide(L)'
;MQGRLDDYYITMMNKTPCQVFEELQDPLYAIMVAAKCIVCCLGTAISAYQWKKIGVSWMVHSNTKILFAYYYAMVVLVGATFAALYAFEFVRLRVSCFHYDFVILLAVRGTGIAAIVASNLIPIAISIERAFSALHPKIFESW
;
A
#
# COMPACT_ATOMS: atom_id res chain seq x y z
N MET A 1 -6.81 -40.06 1.13
CA MET A 1 -6.01 -38.83 0.92
C MET A 1 -5.96 -37.93 2.14
N GLN A 2 -6.98 -37.93 3.02
CA GLN A 2 -7.02 -37.12 4.25
C GLN A 2 -5.78 -37.25 5.16
N GLY A 3 -5.35 -38.48 5.50
CA GLY A 3 -4.24 -38.68 6.45
C GLY A 3 -2.85 -38.18 6.00
N ARG A 4 -2.66 -37.93 4.70
CA ARG A 4 -1.38 -37.40 4.18
C ARG A 4 -1.26 -35.87 4.34
N LEU A 5 -2.41 -35.19 4.46
CA LEU A 5 -2.44 -33.75 4.75
C LEU A 5 -2.10 -33.51 6.21
N ASP A 6 -2.73 -34.27 7.11
CA ASP A 6 -2.58 -34.09 8.56
C ASP A 6 -1.12 -34.31 9.00
N ASP A 7 -0.43 -35.32 8.45
CA ASP A 7 1.00 -35.54 8.70
C ASP A 7 1.87 -34.35 8.23
N TYR A 8 1.52 -33.72 7.11
CA TYR A 8 2.26 -32.55 6.62
C TYR A 8 2.09 -31.35 7.55
N TYR A 9 0.87 -31.09 8.04
CA TYR A 9 0.60 -30.00 8.99
C TYR A 9 1.27 -30.21 10.35
N ILE A 10 1.25 -31.45 10.87
CA ILE A 10 1.91 -31.80 12.13
C ILE A 10 3.43 -31.60 12.01
N THR A 11 4.01 -32.01 10.89
CA THR A 11 5.45 -31.83 10.63
C THR A 11 5.82 -30.35 10.50
N MET A 12 4.93 -29.52 9.92
CA MET A 12 5.14 -28.08 9.81
C MET A 12 5.05 -27.36 11.16
N MET A 13 4.11 -27.76 12.03
CA MET A 13 3.93 -27.16 13.36
C MET A 13 5.08 -27.46 14.33
N ASN A 14 5.82 -28.55 14.11
CA ASN A 14 6.92 -28.96 14.98
C ASN A 14 8.29 -28.37 14.58
N LYS A 15 8.37 -27.68 13.42
CA LYS A 15 9.57 -26.97 13.00
C LYS A 15 9.69 -25.65 13.75
N THR A 16 10.91 -25.28 14.09
CA THR A 16 11.15 -23.92 14.58
C THR A 16 10.85 -22.92 13.45
N PRO A 17 10.32 -21.73 13.74
CA PRO A 17 9.98 -20.74 12.71
C PRO A 17 11.16 -20.44 11.77
N CYS A 18 12.39 -20.57 12.27
CA CYS A 18 13.61 -20.38 11.48
C CYS A 18 13.82 -21.44 10.39
N GLN A 19 13.48 -22.70 10.65
CA GLN A 19 13.60 -23.77 9.66
C GLN A 19 12.60 -23.60 8.51
N VAL A 20 11.40 -23.08 8.82
CA VAL A 20 10.41 -22.76 7.78
C VAL A 20 10.90 -21.62 6.89
N PHE A 21 11.62 -20.63 7.46
CA PHE A 21 12.21 -19.54 6.67
C PHE A 21 13.39 -19.98 5.81
N GLU A 22 14.19 -20.95 6.27
CA GLU A 22 15.28 -21.54 5.48
C GLU A 22 14.74 -22.25 4.23
N GLU A 23 13.60 -22.94 4.34
CA GLU A 23 12.90 -23.52 3.18
C GLU A 23 12.27 -22.44 2.27
N LEU A 24 11.96 -21.26 2.82
CA LEU A 24 11.42 -20.12 2.06
C LEU A 24 12.49 -19.18 1.47
N GLN A 25 13.79 -19.44 1.69
CA GLN A 25 14.90 -18.66 1.12
C GLN A 25 15.11 -18.96 -0.38
N ASP A 26 14.04 -19.11 -1.15
CA ASP A 26 14.12 -19.21 -2.60
C ASP A 26 14.67 -17.87 -3.16
N PRO A 27 15.78 -17.89 -3.93
CA PRO A 27 16.32 -16.68 -4.54
C PRO A 27 15.30 -15.94 -5.42
N LEU A 28 14.37 -16.65 -6.06
CA LEU A 28 13.31 -16.04 -6.86
C LEU A 28 12.36 -15.20 -6.00
N TYR A 29 12.01 -15.70 -4.82
CA TYR A 29 11.17 -14.96 -3.87
C TYR A 29 11.87 -13.69 -3.38
N ALA A 30 13.16 -13.79 -3.03
CA ALA A 30 13.95 -12.64 -2.60
C ALA A 30 14.06 -11.55 -3.70
N ILE A 31 14.26 -11.96 -4.96
CA ILE A 31 14.27 -11.03 -6.12
C ILE A 31 12.91 -10.35 -6.28
N MET A 32 11.82 -11.11 -6.15
CA MET A 32 10.46 -10.55 -6.25
C MET A 32 10.19 -9.51 -5.14
N VAL A 33 10.58 -9.80 -3.89
CA VAL A 33 10.43 -8.85 -2.77
C VAL A 33 11.27 -7.59 -3.00
N ALA A 34 12.51 -7.74 -3.46
CA ALA A 34 13.37 -6.60 -3.79
C ALA A 34 12.78 -5.73 -4.90
N ALA A 35 12.26 -6.35 -5.97
CA ALA A 35 11.61 -5.63 -7.06
C ALA A 35 10.38 -4.84 -6.58
N LYS A 36 9.54 -5.46 -5.73
CA LYS A 36 8.39 -4.78 -5.10
C LYS A 36 8.84 -3.59 -4.25
N CYS A 37 9.89 -3.75 -3.46
CA CYS A 37 10.47 -2.67 -2.67
C CYS A 37 10.90 -1.49 -3.56
N ILE A 38 11.63 -1.76 -4.65
CA ILE A 38 12.10 -0.73 -5.59
C ILE A 38 10.91 0.00 -6.22
N VAL A 39 9.90 -0.73 -6.69
CA VAL A 39 8.70 -0.15 -7.30
C VAL A 39 7.97 0.74 -6.30
N CYS A 40 7.79 0.31 -5.04
CA CYS A 40 7.16 1.12 -3.99
C CYS A 40 7.98 2.38 -3.66
N CYS A 41 9.30 2.27 -3.55
CA CYS A 41 10.17 3.43 -3.29
C CYS A 41 10.09 4.45 -4.43
N LEU A 42 10.21 3.99 -5.68
CA LEU A 42 10.13 4.86 -6.86
C LEU A 42 8.75 5.50 -6.98
N GLY A 43 7.68 4.72 -6.82
CA GLY A 43 6.31 5.23 -6.85
C GLY A 43 6.09 6.31 -5.81
N THR A 44 6.51 6.06 -4.56
CA THR A 44 6.39 7.03 -3.46
C THR A 44 7.19 8.30 -3.73
N ALA A 45 8.44 8.17 -4.20
CA ALA A 45 9.30 9.30 -4.51
C ALA A 45 8.75 10.15 -5.66
N ILE A 46 8.28 9.52 -6.74
CA ILE A 46 7.66 10.20 -7.88
C ILE A 46 6.38 10.92 -7.44
N SER A 47 5.50 10.27 -6.67
CA SER A 47 4.27 10.90 -6.16
C SER A 47 4.57 12.09 -5.26
N ALA A 48 5.55 11.98 -4.35
CA ALA A 48 5.98 13.08 -3.50
C ALA A 48 6.59 14.23 -4.33
N TYR A 49 7.40 13.91 -5.35
CA TYR A 49 7.98 14.90 -6.25
C TYR A 49 6.90 15.62 -7.07
N GLN A 50 5.94 14.89 -7.64
CA GLN A 50 4.81 15.45 -8.37
C GLN A 50 3.96 16.36 -7.49
N TRP A 51 3.67 15.94 -6.26
CA TRP A 51 2.95 16.77 -5.31
C TRP A 51 3.71 18.06 -5.02
N LYS A 52 5.02 17.99 -4.76
CA LYS A 52 5.85 19.18 -4.52
C LYS A 52 5.90 20.13 -5.72
N LYS A 53 5.98 19.58 -6.95
CA LYS A 53 6.17 20.38 -8.16
C LYS A 53 4.88 20.98 -8.72
N ILE A 54 3.84 20.15 -8.85
CA ILE A 54 2.56 20.53 -9.47
C ILE A 54 1.60 21.07 -8.41
N GLY A 55 1.60 20.47 -7.22
CA GLY A 55 0.70 20.82 -6.14
C GLY A 55 -0.78 20.65 -6.52
N VAL A 56 -1.62 21.43 -5.84
CA VAL A 56 -3.07 21.49 -6.07
C VAL A 56 -3.51 22.84 -6.64
N SER A 57 -2.56 23.68 -7.07
CA SER A 57 -2.83 25.07 -7.47
C SER A 57 -3.67 25.19 -8.74
N TRP A 58 -3.61 24.19 -9.63
CA TRP A 58 -4.35 24.17 -10.89
C TRP A 58 -5.86 23.87 -10.73
N MET A 59 -6.31 23.41 -9.56
CA MET A 59 -7.72 23.19 -9.31
C MET A 59 -8.39 24.51 -8.92
N VAL A 60 -9.61 24.76 -9.42
CA VAL A 60 -10.31 26.02 -9.17
C VAL A 60 -10.96 26.03 -7.78
N HIS A 61 -11.65 24.95 -7.41
CA HIS A 61 -12.43 24.87 -6.17
C HIS A 61 -11.58 24.46 -4.95
N SER A 62 -11.73 25.18 -3.84
CA SER A 62 -11.02 24.92 -2.58
C SER A 62 -11.32 23.53 -1.99
N ASN A 63 -12.56 23.05 -2.09
CA ASN A 63 -12.94 21.72 -1.59
C ASN A 63 -12.19 20.61 -2.34
N THR A 64 -12.17 20.68 -3.68
CA THR A 64 -11.41 19.73 -4.51
C THR A 64 -9.91 19.78 -4.20
N LYS A 65 -9.33 20.96 -3.93
CA LYS A 65 -7.91 21.08 -3.53
C LYS A 65 -7.61 20.30 -2.26
N ILE A 66 -8.43 20.46 -1.23
CA ILE A 66 -8.26 19.79 0.07
C ILE A 66 -8.40 18.28 -0.10
N LEU A 67 -9.43 17.83 -0.83
CA LEU A 67 -9.69 16.41 -1.03
C LEU A 67 -8.56 15.72 -1.82
N PHE A 68 -8.03 16.39 -2.85
CA PHE A 68 -6.92 15.88 -3.63
C PHE A 68 -5.58 15.91 -2.87
N ALA A 69 -5.37 16.92 -2.01
CA ALA A 69 -4.20 16.95 -1.13
C ALA A 69 -4.23 15.78 -0.14
N TYR A 70 -5.39 15.48 0.46
CA TYR A 70 -5.59 14.31 1.32
C TYR A 70 -5.33 13.00 0.56
N TYR A 71 -5.82 12.90 -0.67
CA TYR A 71 -5.57 11.74 -1.52
C TYR A 71 -4.06 11.50 -1.75
N TYR A 72 -3.32 12.54 -2.15
CA TYR A 72 -1.88 12.43 -2.37
C TYR A 72 -1.13 12.09 -1.08
N ALA A 73 -1.53 12.67 0.06
CA ALA A 73 -0.97 12.32 1.36
C ALA A 73 -1.14 10.84 1.68
N MET A 74 -2.34 10.29 1.45
CA MET A 74 -2.63 8.89 1.67
C MET A 74 -1.83 7.99 0.72
N VAL A 75 -1.70 8.35 -0.56
CA VAL A 75 -0.88 7.59 -1.52
C VAL A 75 0.58 7.53 -1.10
N VAL A 76 1.16 8.66 -0.69
CA VAL A 76 2.56 8.72 -0.22
C VAL A 76 2.74 7.92 1.07
N LEU A 77 1.82 8.04 2.03
CA LEU A 77 1.87 7.30 3.29
C LEU A 77 1.79 5.79 3.05
N VAL A 78 0.82 5.35 2.24
CA VAL A 78 0.63 3.94 1.91
C VAL A 78 1.85 3.40 1.15
N GLY A 79 2.33 4.13 0.15
CA GLY A 79 3.54 3.77 -0.59
C GLY A 79 4.77 3.61 0.32
N ALA A 80 4.96 4.54 1.26
CA ALA A 80 6.04 4.48 2.24
C ALA A 80 5.90 3.28 3.20
N THR A 81 4.68 2.99 3.68
CA THR A 81 4.45 1.81 4.55
C THR A 81 4.74 0.49 3.84
N PHE A 82 4.34 0.35 2.57
CA PHE A 82 4.68 -0.83 1.78
C PHE A 82 6.17 -0.93 1.46
N ALA A 83 6.83 0.18 1.15
CA ALA A 83 8.28 0.21 0.95
C ALA A 83 9.01 -0.26 2.21
N ALA A 84 8.61 0.23 3.39
CA ALA A 84 9.18 -0.17 4.68
C ALA A 84 8.95 -1.67 4.97
N LEU A 85 7.75 -2.18 4.70
CA LEU A 85 7.44 -3.61 4.84
C LEU A 85 8.33 -4.48 3.95
N TYR A 86 8.44 -4.15 2.66
CA TYR A 86 9.23 -4.97 1.73
C TYR A 86 10.72 -4.85 2.03
N ALA A 87 11.21 -3.69 2.46
CA ALA A 87 12.58 -3.53 2.93
C ALA A 87 12.84 -4.41 4.17
N PHE A 88 11.92 -4.41 5.13
CA PHE A 88 12.02 -5.26 6.31
C PHE A 88 11.98 -6.75 5.95
N GLU A 89 11.05 -7.16 5.08
CA GLU A 89 10.93 -8.54 4.60
C GLU A 89 12.20 -8.98 3.88
N PHE A 90 12.81 -8.10 3.09
CA PHE A 90 14.08 -8.35 2.44
C PHE A 90 15.22 -8.53 3.44
N VAL A 91 15.30 -7.68 4.47
CA VAL A 91 16.29 -7.83 5.55
C VAL A 91 16.08 -9.14 6.32
N ARG A 92 14.84 -9.50 6.63
CA ARG A 92 14.47 -10.76 7.28
C ARG A 92 14.94 -11.97 6.46
N LEU A 93 14.77 -11.94 5.13
CA LEU A 93 15.25 -13.02 4.26
C LEU A 93 16.77 -13.18 4.25
N ARG A 94 17.54 -12.14 4.65
CA ARG A 94 19.00 -12.11 4.52
C ARG A 94 19.77 -12.28 5.83
N VAL A 95 19.28 -11.68 6.92
CA VAL A 95 20.13 -11.44 8.10
C VAL A 95 19.64 -12.16 9.35
N SER A 96 18.33 -12.42 9.51
CA SER A 96 17.80 -12.85 10.79
C SER A 96 16.48 -13.61 10.72
N CYS A 97 16.33 -14.61 11.58
CA CYS A 97 15.05 -15.21 11.96
C CYS A 97 14.26 -14.28 12.90
N PHE A 98 13.93 -13.08 12.45
CA PHE A 98 13.04 -12.19 13.21
C PHE A 98 11.59 -12.66 13.07
N HIS A 99 10.97 -13.00 14.21
CA HIS A 99 9.55 -13.29 14.26
C HIS A 99 8.76 -11.98 14.15
N TYR A 100 7.78 -11.95 13.25
CA TYR A 100 6.89 -10.81 13.08
C TYR A 100 5.55 -11.15 13.72
N ASP A 101 4.99 -10.20 14.45
CA ASP A 101 3.61 -10.35 14.89
C ASP A 101 2.70 -10.34 13.66
N PHE A 102 1.97 -11.43 13.46
CA PHE A 102 1.06 -11.60 12.32
C PHE A 102 -0.01 -10.51 12.29
N VAL A 103 -0.37 -9.95 13.45
CA VAL A 103 -1.34 -8.84 13.56
C VAL A 103 -0.84 -7.60 12.83
N ILE A 104 0.45 -7.25 12.96
CA ILE A 104 1.02 -6.08 12.29
C ILE A 104 1.03 -6.32 10.77
N LEU A 105 1.42 -7.51 10.33
CA LEU A 105 1.43 -7.85 8.91
C LEU A 105 0.02 -7.78 8.31
N LEU A 106 -0.97 -8.33 9.02
CA LEU A 106 -2.37 -8.32 8.59
C LEU A 106 -2.93 -6.90 8.57
N ALA A 107 -2.63 -6.09 9.59
CA ALA A 107 -3.04 -4.69 9.67
C ALA A 107 -2.51 -3.90 8.47
N VAL A 108 -1.23 -4.01 8.14
CA VAL A 108 -0.66 -3.25 7.00
C VAL A 108 -1.15 -3.78 5.64
N ARG A 109 -1.42 -5.09 5.51
CA ARG A 109 -2.11 -5.60 4.30
C ARG A 109 -3.53 -5.05 4.19
N GLY A 110 -4.23 -4.95 5.32
CA GLY A 110 -5.56 -4.34 5.41
C GLY A 110 -5.57 -2.86 5.02
N THR A 111 -4.60 -2.07 5.49
CA THR A 111 -4.46 -0.67 5.08
C THR A 111 -4.20 -0.53 3.58
N GLY A 112 -3.50 -1.49 2.97
CA GLY A 112 -3.31 -1.54 1.53
C GLY A 112 -4.60 -1.72 0.73
N ILE A 113 -5.45 -2.67 1.13
CA ILE A 113 -6.75 -2.87 0.48
C ILE A 113 -7.63 -1.63 0.66
N ALA A 114 -7.66 -1.07 1.87
CA ALA A 114 -8.40 0.16 2.14
C ALA A 114 -7.91 1.32 1.27
N ALA A 115 -6.60 1.44 1.05
CA ALA A 115 -6.01 2.46 0.19
C ALA A 115 -6.39 2.28 -1.29
N ILE A 116 -6.44 1.03 -1.79
CA ILE A 116 -6.90 0.73 -3.15
C ILE A 116 -8.38 1.09 -3.31
N VAL A 117 -9.22 0.77 -2.33
CA VAL A 117 -10.63 1.16 -2.35
C VAL A 117 -10.76 2.69 -2.34
N ALA A 118 -10.02 3.36 -1.46
CA ALA A 118 -9.99 4.83 -1.40
C ALA A 118 -9.51 5.47 -2.71
N SER A 119 -8.50 4.88 -3.37
CA SER A 119 -7.98 5.40 -4.64
C SER A 119 -8.96 5.29 -5.80
N ASN A 120 -9.95 4.41 -5.70
CA ASN A 120 -11.03 4.31 -6.69
C ASN A 120 -12.22 5.21 -6.31
N LEU A 121 -12.57 5.30 -5.03
CA LEU A 121 -13.70 6.11 -4.57
C LEU A 121 -13.44 7.62 -4.67
N ILE A 122 -12.21 8.08 -4.42
CA ILE A 122 -11.88 9.51 -4.45
C ILE A 122 -12.06 10.13 -5.85
N PRO A 123 -11.52 9.54 -6.94
CA PRO A 123 -11.77 10.03 -8.29
C PRO A 123 -13.26 10.07 -8.65
N ILE A 124 -14.04 9.08 -8.21
CA ILE A 124 -15.49 9.03 -8.42
C ILE A 124 -16.16 10.21 -7.68
N ALA A 125 -15.81 10.43 -6.42
CA ALA A 125 -16.32 11.56 -5.64
C ALA A 125 -16.00 12.91 -6.29
N ILE A 126 -14.77 13.10 -6.78
CA ILE A 126 -14.37 14.30 -7.53
C ILE A 126 -15.17 14.45 -8.82
N SER A 127 -15.45 13.34 -9.52
CA SER A 127 -16.22 13.35 -10.76
C SER A 127 -17.67 13.77 -10.52
N ILE A 128 -18.27 13.28 -9.43
CA ILE A 128 -19.62 13.68 -9.00
C ILE A 128 -19.64 15.15 -8.57
N GLU A 129 -18.66 15.60 -7.78
CA GLU A 129 -18.53 17.01 -7.39
C GLU A 129 -18.51 17.92 -8.63
N ARG A 130 -17.67 17.59 -9.62
CA ARG A 130 -17.57 18.38 -10.86
C ARG A 130 -18.84 18.34 -11.70
N ALA A 131 -19.52 17.19 -11.79
CA ALA A 131 -20.80 17.09 -12.49
C ALA A 131 -21.87 17.97 -11.80
N PHE A 132 -21.90 17.96 -10.46
CA PHE A 132 -22.80 18.80 -9.68
C PHE A 132 -22.50 20.30 -9.85
N SER A 133 -21.22 20.69 -9.82
CA SER A 133 -20.80 22.07 -10.09
C SER A 133 -21.20 22.55 -11.49
N ALA A 134 -21.13 21.68 -12.50
CA ALA A 134 -21.55 22.01 -13.86
C ALA A 134 -23.07 22.18 -14.00
N LEU A 135 -23.87 21.44 -13.23
CA LEU A 135 -25.33 21.54 -13.24
C LEU A 135 -25.85 22.77 -12.46
N HIS A 136 -25.15 23.17 -11.41
CA HIS A 136 -25.60 24.24 -10.51
C HIS A 136 -24.54 25.35 -10.29
N PRO A 137 -24.08 26.05 -11.34
CA PRO A 137 -23.01 27.04 -11.23
C PRO A 137 -23.34 28.18 -10.25
N LYS A 138 -24.61 28.58 -10.17
CA LYS A 138 -25.09 29.66 -9.28
C LYS A 138 -24.77 29.42 -7.80
N ILE A 139 -24.73 28.17 -7.37
CA ILE A 139 -24.42 27.82 -5.97
C ILE A 139 -22.93 28.08 -5.69
N PHE A 140 -22.07 27.82 -6.68
CA PHE A 140 -20.62 27.91 -6.55
C PHE A 140 -20.05 29.31 -6.81
N GLU A 141 -20.75 30.16 -7.57
CA GLU A 141 -20.33 31.55 -7.83
C GLU A 141 -20.71 32.54 -6.72
N SER A 142 -21.51 32.10 -5.74
CA SER A 142 -21.99 32.96 -4.64
C SER A 142 -21.06 33.05 -3.42
N TRP A 143 -19.90 32.38 -3.48
CA TRP A 143 -18.86 32.32 -2.46
C TRP A 143 -17.54 32.90 -2.96
#